data_AF-Q9PG09-F1
#
_entry.id   AF-Q9PG09-F1
#
_cell.length_a   1.000
_cell.length_b   1.000
_cell.length_c   1.000
_cell.angle_alpha   90.00
_cell.angle_beta   90.00
_cell.angle_gamma   90.00
#
_symmetry.space_group_name_H-M   'P 1'
#
loop_
_entity.id
_entity.type
_entity.pdbx_description
1 polymer ?
#
loop_
_entity_poly.entity_id
_entity_poly.type
_entity_poly.pdbx_seq_one_letter_code
_entity_poly.pdbx_strand_id
1 'polypeptide(L)'
;MTSSIIKKTADYKAKEAARVIEQAPLFCWNGIKDATGKKLQPAYYSEGAVTDSEKAIFIHATGGTSFSPQVLNCFKALETNYLMRGFSKCDRIHVHPFHPLYSQVKAAAKANVMQEEKQPTTQAAESMGVAA
;
A
#
# COMPACT_ATOMS: atom_id res chain seq x y z
N MET A 1 30.52 3.72 16.01
CA MET A 1 29.05 3.76 16.27
C MET A 1 28.20 3.19 15.13
N THR A 2 28.77 2.90 13.95
CA THR A 2 28.06 2.39 12.76
C THR A 2 27.64 0.91 12.86
N SER A 3 28.42 0.05 13.52
CA SER A 3 28.14 -1.39 13.59
C SER A 3 26.82 -1.75 14.30
N SER A 4 26.43 -0.98 15.33
CA SER A 4 25.19 -1.24 16.08
C SER A 4 23.92 -0.87 15.31
N ILE A 5 24.00 0.10 14.40
CA ILE A 5 22.86 0.54 13.56
C ILE A 5 22.62 -0.45 12.43
N ILE A 6 23.70 -0.94 11.80
CA ILE A 6 23.63 -1.95 10.73
C ILE A 6 23.07 -3.27 11.26
N LYS A 7 23.47 -3.68 12.47
CA LYS A 7 22.95 -4.90 13.11
C LYS A 7 21.45 -4.81 13.39
N LYS A 8 20.99 -3.73 14.04
CA LYS A 8 19.55 -3.48 14.29
C LYS A 8 18.72 -3.47 13.00
N THR A 9 19.31 -2.97 11.91
CA THR A 9 18.73 -2.96 10.57
C THR A 9 18.54 -4.34 9.98
N ALA A 10 19.58 -5.18 10.03
CA ALA A 10 19.48 -6.55 9.57
C ALA A 10 18.46 -7.36 10.40
N ASP A 11 18.49 -7.19 11.73
CA ASP A 11 17.56 -7.88 12.64
C ASP A 11 16.10 -7.49 12.37
N TYR A 12 15.81 -6.20 12.16
CA TYR A 12 14.47 -5.74 11.79
C TYR A 12 13.99 -6.36 10.47
N LYS A 13 14.82 -6.29 9.41
CA LYS A 13 14.48 -6.85 8.09
C LYS A 13 14.15 -8.34 8.18
N ALA A 14 14.96 -9.10 8.93
CA ALA A 14 14.74 -10.54 9.12
C ALA A 14 13.44 -10.82 9.88
N LYS A 15 13.17 -10.09 10.97
CA LYS A 15 11.93 -10.23 11.75
C LYS A 15 10.69 -9.87 10.93
N GLU A 16 10.74 -8.79 10.16
CA GLU A 16 9.62 -8.34 9.33
C GLU A 16 9.33 -9.36 8.22
N ALA A 17 10.37 -9.87 7.55
CA ALA A 17 10.23 -10.88 6.51
C ALA A 17 9.71 -12.22 7.03
N ALA A 18 10.05 -12.59 8.27
CA ALA A 18 9.59 -13.82 8.92
C ALA A 18 8.19 -13.71 9.55
N ARG A 19 7.56 -12.52 9.48
CA ARG A 19 6.26 -12.30 10.12
C ARG A 19 5.18 -13.17 9.46
N VAL A 20 4.41 -13.86 10.28
CA VAL A 20 3.22 -14.60 9.84
C VAL A 20 2.01 -13.68 9.88
N ILE A 21 1.28 -13.62 8.77
CA ILE A 21 0.03 -12.86 8.65
C ILE A 21 -1.13 -13.84 8.50
N GLU A 22 -1.82 -14.15 9.59
CA GLU A 22 -2.90 -15.16 9.62
C GLU A 22 -4.18 -14.70 8.90
N GLN A 23 -4.48 -13.39 8.96
CA GLN A 23 -5.69 -12.80 8.38
C GLN A 23 -5.33 -11.84 7.24
N ALA A 24 -4.59 -12.35 6.26
CA ALA A 24 -4.11 -11.56 5.13
C ALA A 24 -5.28 -10.92 4.36
N PRO A 25 -5.25 -9.60 4.10
CA PRO A 25 -6.26 -8.94 3.28
C PRO A 25 -6.14 -9.37 1.82
N LEU A 26 -7.26 -9.27 1.09
CA LEU A 26 -7.24 -9.35 -0.37
C LEU A 26 -7.02 -7.95 -0.95
N PHE A 27 -5.97 -7.79 -1.74
CA PHE A 27 -5.66 -6.55 -2.44
C PHE A 27 -6.31 -6.55 -3.83
N CYS A 28 -7.10 -5.52 -4.11
CA CYS A 28 -7.73 -5.26 -5.40
C CYS A 28 -7.15 -3.97 -5.99
N TRP A 29 -7.30 -3.76 -7.29
CA TRP A 29 -6.77 -2.55 -7.95
C TRP A 29 -7.36 -1.24 -7.37
N ASN A 30 -8.57 -1.28 -6.81
CA ASN A 30 -9.29 -0.11 -6.27
C ASN A 30 -9.50 -0.15 -4.75
N GLY A 31 -8.86 -1.07 -4.02
CA GLY A 31 -9.08 -1.17 -2.59
C GLY A 31 -8.67 -2.49 -1.96
N ILE A 32 -9.03 -2.63 -0.69
CA ILE A 32 -8.66 -3.77 0.13
C ILE A 32 -9.92 -4.42 0.68
N LYS A 33 -10.02 -5.74 0.60
CA LYS A 33 -10.99 -6.49 1.40
C LYS A 33 -10.24 -7.10 2.57
N ASP A 34 -10.78 -6.94 3.77
CA ASP A 34 -10.23 -7.63 4.94
C ASP A 34 -10.41 -9.15 4.84
N ALA A 35 -9.92 -9.90 5.82
CA ALA A 35 -9.99 -11.36 5.83
C ALA A 35 -11.42 -11.91 5.80
N THR A 36 -12.43 -11.11 6.17
CA THR A 36 -13.84 -11.51 6.02
C THR A 36 -14.31 -11.48 4.56
N GLY A 37 -13.62 -10.71 3.72
CA GLY A 37 -13.92 -10.57 2.29
C GLY A 37 -15.20 -9.80 1.97
N LYS A 38 -15.94 -9.34 2.98
CA LYS A 38 -17.33 -8.86 2.80
C LYS A 38 -17.43 -7.44 2.23
N LYS A 39 -16.53 -6.55 2.61
CA LYS A 39 -16.59 -5.13 2.22
C LYS A 39 -15.27 -4.68 1.60
N LEU A 40 -15.36 -4.08 0.41
CA LEU A 40 -14.23 -3.38 -0.19
C LEU A 40 -14.03 -2.05 0.55
N GLN A 41 -12.81 -1.85 1.04
CA GLN A 41 -12.33 -0.61 1.65
C GLN A 41 -11.57 0.15 0.56
N PRO A 42 -12.13 1.25 0.03
CA PRO A 42 -11.56 1.97 -1.10
C PRO A 42 -10.13 2.46 -0.81
N ALA A 43 -9.22 2.21 -1.74
CA ALA A 43 -7.84 2.65 -1.62
C ALA A 43 -7.17 2.90 -2.98
N TYR A 44 -6.16 3.76 -2.98
CA TYR A 44 -5.19 3.86 -4.07
C TYR A 44 -3.78 3.55 -3.58
N TYR A 45 -2.91 3.19 -4.52
CA TYR A 45 -1.55 2.74 -4.24
C TYR A 45 -0.55 3.69 -4.89
N SER A 46 0.53 4.03 -4.20
CA SER A 46 1.63 4.80 -4.78
C SER A 46 2.98 4.25 -4.34
N GLU A 47 3.99 4.27 -5.22
CA GLU A 47 5.37 3.96 -4.82
C GLU A 47 6.03 5.21 -4.21
N GLY A 48 6.96 5.01 -3.27
CA GLY A 48 7.84 6.08 -2.82
C GLY A 48 9.13 5.55 -2.21
N ALA A 49 10.17 6.39 -2.21
CA ALA A 49 11.48 6.01 -1.72
C ALA A 49 11.51 5.97 -0.18
N VAL A 50 12.08 4.90 0.37
CA VAL A 50 12.43 4.78 1.80
C VAL A 50 13.91 5.14 1.98
N THR A 51 14.74 4.67 1.05
CA THR A 51 16.16 5.02 0.88
C THR A 51 16.45 5.10 -0.62
N ASP A 52 17.67 5.49 -1.00
CA ASP A 52 18.09 5.57 -2.41
C ASP A 52 17.96 4.22 -3.15
N SER A 53 17.97 3.10 -2.43
CA SER A 53 17.89 1.74 -3.00
C SER A 53 16.58 1.00 -2.70
N GLU A 54 15.76 1.50 -1.77
CA GLU A 54 14.57 0.79 -1.29
C GLU A 54 13.31 1.59 -1.58
N LYS A 55 12.40 0.98 -2.36
CA LYS A 55 11.07 1.54 -2.65
C LYS A 55 10.02 0.85 -1.79
N ALA A 56 9.23 1.64 -1.08
CA ALA A 56 8.03 1.18 -0.42
C ALA A 56 6.79 1.47 -1.27
N ILE A 57 5.69 0.85 -0.85
CA ILE A 57 4.36 1.14 -1.38
C ILE A 57 3.54 1.78 -0.27
N PHE A 58 2.89 2.89 -0.59
CA PHE A 58 1.92 3.54 0.24
C PHE A 58 0.53 3.12 -0.20
N ILE A 59 -0.31 2.77 0.77
CA ILE A 59 -1.72 2.50 0.57
C ILE A 59 -2.47 3.65 1.23
N HIS A 60 -3.31 4.33 0.46
CA HIS A 60 -4.06 5.48 0.93
C HIS A 60 -5.54 5.15 0.87
N ALA A 61 -6.24 5.31 1.99
CA ALA A 61 -7.68 5.17 2.01
C ALA A 61 -8.31 6.35 1.25
N THR A 62 -9.39 6.08 0.51
CA THR A 62 -10.13 7.13 -0.21
C THR A 62 -11.48 7.41 0.46
N GLY A 63 -12.06 8.57 0.16
CA GLY A 63 -13.41 8.92 0.62
C GLY A 63 -13.55 9.19 2.12
N GLY A 64 -12.47 9.53 2.82
CA GLY A 64 -12.50 9.85 4.26
C GLY A 64 -12.75 8.66 5.18
N THR A 65 -12.78 7.44 4.65
CA THR A 65 -12.95 6.22 5.44
C THR A 65 -11.62 5.65 5.88
N SER A 66 -11.50 5.30 7.16
CA SER A 66 -10.33 4.57 7.67
C SER A 66 -10.38 3.08 7.31
N PHE A 67 -9.21 2.44 7.27
CA PHE A 67 -9.14 0.99 7.15
C PHE A 67 -9.69 0.27 8.39
N SER A 68 -10.19 -0.94 8.18
CA SER A 68 -10.65 -1.77 9.29
C SER A 68 -9.47 -2.16 10.19
N PRO A 69 -9.73 -2.39 11.50
CA PRO A 69 -8.70 -2.84 12.43
C PRO A 69 -7.97 -4.10 11.97
N GLN A 70 -8.65 -4.99 11.23
CA GLN A 70 -8.05 -6.20 10.67
C GLN A 70 -6.96 -5.87 9.64
N VAL A 71 -7.24 -4.96 8.71
CA VAL A 71 -6.25 -4.49 7.72
C VAL A 71 -5.10 -3.80 8.44
N LEU A 72 -5.40 -2.87 9.36
CA LEU A 72 -4.37 -2.13 10.10
C LEU A 72 -3.45 -3.04 10.91
N ASN A 73 -4.00 -4.08 11.55
CA ASN A 73 -3.22 -5.04 12.34
C ASN A 73 -2.20 -5.82 11.48
N CYS A 74 -2.52 -6.09 10.21
CA CYS A 74 -1.60 -6.75 9.29
C CYS A 74 -0.33 -5.93 9.02
N PHE A 75 -0.39 -4.60 9.17
CA PHE A 75 0.71 -3.68 8.86
C PHE A 75 1.23 -2.91 10.09
N LYS A 76 0.81 -3.31 11.29
CA LYS A 76 1.34 -2.74 12.53
C LYS A 76 2.86 -2.97 12.58
N ALA A 77 3.64 -1.91 12.75
CA ALA A 77 5.10 -2.01 12.79
C ALA A 77 5.57 -2.90 13.96
N LEU A 78 6.58 -3.74 13.71
CA LEU A 78 7.19 -4.60 14.74
C LEU A 78 8.01 -3.80 15.76
N GLU A 79 8.68 -2.74 15.33
CA GLU A 79 9.42 -1.82 16.19
C GLU A 79 9.25 -0.38 15.68
N THR A 80 8.94 0.57 16.57
CA THR A 80 8.68 1.98 16.24
C THR A 80 9.94 2.78 15.89
N ASN A 81 11.13 2.25 16.16
CA ASN A 81 12.40 2.96 16.03
C ASN A 81 13.10 2.74 14.68
N TYR A 82 12.52 1.94 13.78
CA TYR A 82 13.14 1.68 12.49
C TYR A 82 12.83 2.80 11.49
N LEU A 83 13.66 3.86 11.49
CA LEU A 83 13.82 4.89 10.43
C LEU A 83 12.52 5.38 9.75
N MET A 84 11.41 5.40 10.47
CA MET A 84 10.10 5.70 9.89
C MET A 84 9.36 6.70 10.74
N ARG A 85 9.40 7.96 10.26
CA ARG A 85 8.24 8.86 10.29
C ARG A 85 7.04 8.31 9.49
N GLY A 86 7.08 7.05 9.03
CA GLY A 86 6.05 6.35 8.27
C GLY A 86 5.01 5.73 9.16
N PHE A 87 4.24 6.59 9.84
CA PHE A 87 3.00 6.23 10.52
C PHE A 87 2.11 5.35 9.63
N SER A 88 1.62 4.24 10.18
CA SER A 88 0.28 3.75 9.82
C SER A 88 -0.70 4.68 10.51
N LYS A 89 -1.28 5.62 9.77
CA LYS A 89 -2.45 6.37 10.23
C LYS A 89 -3.68 5.60 9.75
N CYS A 90 -4.82 5.82 10.38
CA CYS A 90 -6.06 5.12 10.04
C CYS A 90 -6.41 5.19 8.53
N ASP A 91 -5.88 6.20 7.84
CA ASP A 91 -6.04 6.51 6.41
C ASP A 91 -4.81 6.22 5.53
N ARG A 92 -3.63 5.89 6.10
CA ARG A 92 -2.41 5.67 5.31
C ARG A 92 -1.54 4.56 5.88
N ILE A 93 -1.25 3.56 5.06
CA ILE A 93 -0.38 2.41 5.41
C ILE A 93 0.92 2.50 4.61
N HIS A 94 2.04 2.26 5.29
CA HIS A 94 3.35 2.15 4.67
C HIS A 94 3.78 0.68 4.60
N VAL A 95 4.06 0.18 3.39
CA VAL A 95 4.44 -1.21 3.15
C VAL A 95 5.91 -1.29 2.74
N HIS A 96 6.74 -1.78 3.65
CA HIS A 96 8.16 -2.02 3.39
C HIS A 96 8.38 -3.16 2.37
N PRO A 97 9.46 -3.11 1.58
CA PRO A 97 9.80 -4.17 0.62
C PRO A 97 10.04 -5.54 1.25
N PHE A 98 10.32 -5.58 2.55
CA PHE A 98 10.53 -6.81 3.32
C PHE A 98 9.24 -7.37 3.92
N HIS A 99 8.12 -6.65 3.83
CA HIS A 99 6.86 -7.10 4.38
C HIS A 99 6.34 -8.32 3.59
N PRO A 100 5.84 -9.39 4.24
CA PRO A 100 5.36 -10.60 3.56
C PRO A 100 4.29 -10.34 2.48
N LEU A 101 3.46 -9.32 2.71
CA LEU A 101 2.40 -8.90 1.78
C LEU A 101 2.87 -7.96 0.66
N TYR A 102 4.14 -7.51 0.65
CA TYR A 102 4.62 -6.50 -0.28
C TYR A 102 4.37 -6.86 -1.74
N SER A 103 4.66 -8.11 -2.14
CA SER A 103 4.45 -8.58 -3.52
C SER A 103 2.98 -8.51 -3.95
N GLN A 104 2.05 -8.79 -3.04
CA GLN A 104 0.61 -8.73 -3.32
C GLN A 104 0.13 -7.27 -3.48
N VAL A 105 0.60 -6.39 -2.60
CA VAL A 105 0.32 -4.94 -2.69
C VAL A 105 0.89 -4.37 -3.99
N LYS A 106 2.10 -4.80 -4.39
CA LYS A 106 2.73 -4.39 -5.65
C LYS A 106 1.95 -4.84 -6.87
N ALA A 107 1.40 -6.05 -6.84
CA ALA A 107 0.54 -6.54 -7.91
C ALA A 107 -0.73 -5.70 -8.04
N ALA A 108 -1.38 -5.34 -6.92
CA ALA A 108 -2.55 -4.47 -6.92
C ALA A 108 -2.23 -3.05 -7.42
N ALA A 109 -1.09 -2.49 -7.02
CA ALA A 109 -0.62 -1.18 -7.50
C ALA A 109 -0.41 -1.16 -9.02
N LYS A 110 0.20 -2.20 -9.59
CA LYS A 110 0.36 -2.34 -11.04
C LYS A 110 -0.97 -2.51 -11.76
N ALA A 111 -1.89 -3.28 -11.18
CA ALA A 111 -3.23 -3.46 -11.74
C ALA A 111 -4.03 -2.15 -11.78
N ASN A 112 -3.81 -1.24 -10.83
CA ASN A 112 -4.41 0.09 -10.82
C ASN A 112 -3.97 0.92 -12.04
N VAL A 113 -2.66 0.99 -12.29
CA VAL A 113 -2.10 1.71 -13.46
C VAL A 113 -2.65 1.17 -14.79
N MET A 114 -2.79 -0.15 -14.92
CA MET A 114 -3.37 -0.77 -16.13
C MET A 114 -4.86 -0.45 -16.35
N GLN A 115 -5.59 -0.03 -15.31
CA GLN A 115 -6.98 0.42 -15.45
C GLN A 115 -7.05 1.89 -15.87
N GLU A 116 -6.15 2.74 -15.35
CA GLU A 116 -6.03 4.14 -15.79
C GLU A 116 -5.64 4.23 -17.28
N GLU A 117 -4.74 3.37 -17.75
CA GLU A 117 -4.34 3.33 -19.18
C GLU A 117 -5.46 2.81 -20.09
N LYS A 118 -6.42 2.03 -19.55
CA LYS A 118 -7.57 1.49 -20.29
C LYS A 118 -8.78 2.41 -20.30
N GLN A 119 -8.79 3.50 -19.55
CA GLN A 119 -9.80 4.54 -19.73
C GLN A 119 -9.39 5.41 -20.91
N PRO A 120 -10.06 5.32 -22.09
CA PRO A 120 -9.98 6.43 -23.02
C PRO A 120 -10.44 7.66 -22.25
N THR A 121 -9.60 8.69 -22.22
CA THR A 121 -9.98 10.02 -21.76
C THR A 121 -11.21 10.43 -22.55
N THR A 122 -12.40 10.28 -21.96
CA THR A 122 -13.64 10.89 -22.46
C THR A 122 -13.53 12.39 -22.22
N GLN A 123 -12.66 13.03 -22.98
CA GLN A 123 -12.51 14.47 -23.09
C GLN A 123 -12.11 14.80 -24.53
N ALA A 124 -12.87 14.27 -25.49
CA ALA A 124 -12.91 14.71 -26.88
C ALA A 124 -14.20 14.21 -27.56
N ALA A 125 -15.35 14.40 -26.91
CA ALA A 125 -16.65 14.09 -27.50
C ALA A 125 -17.72 15.14 -27.15
N GLU A 126 -17.33 16.41 -27.02
CA GLU A 126 -18.29 17.52 -26.84
C GLU A 126 -17.94 18.76 -27.68
N SER A 127 -17.28 18.58 -28.84
CA SER A 127 -17.06 19.68 -29.78
C SER A 127 -17.32 19.30 -31.24
N MET A 128 -18.31 18.45 -31.51
CA MET A 128 -18.92 18.34 -32.84
C MET A 128 -20.40 17.98 -32.70
N GLY A 129 -21.24 18.99 -32.49
CA GLY A 129 -22.68 18.80 -32.60
C GLY A 129 -23.47 19.99 -32.07
N VAL A 130 -24.41 20.44 -32.90
CA VAL A 130 -25.37 21.55 -32.73
C VAL A 130 -24.79 22.88 -33.24
N ALA A 131 -25.36 23.59 -34.20
CA ALA A 131 -26.53 23.56 -35.11
C ALA A 131 -26.43 24.92 -35.85
N ALA A 132 -27.06 25.27 -36.97
CA ALA A 132 -28.00 24.74 -37.94
C ALA A 132 -27.75 25.54 -39.23
#